data_AF-A0A1J5QNY0-F1
#
_entry.id   AF-A0A1J5QNY0-F1
#
_cell.length_a   1.000
_cell.length_b   1.000
_cell.length_c   1.000
_cell.angle_alpha   90.00
_cell.angle_beta   90.00
_cell.angle_gamma   90.00
#
_symmetry.space_group_name_H-M   'P 1'
#
loop_
_entity.id
_entity.type
_entity.pdbx_description
1 polymer ?
#
loop_
_entity_poly.entity_id
_entity_poly.type
_entity_poly.pdbx_seq_one_letter_code
_entity_poly.pdbx_strand_id
1 'polypeptide(L)'
;MNSATLPPAARRAALSELGHAQRVLALARLGRLAPIDALHRAVDAVDVAWCMFGRTRVRIARQVLAQLERGQLPQRQGCIDAVRELSVLLASEAPA
;
A
#
# COMPACT_ATOMS: atom_id res chain seq x y z
N MET A 1 16.16 -18.50 9.26
CA MET A 1 15.50 -17.22 9.61
C MET A 1 14.10 -17.56 10.04
N ASN A 2 13.79 -17.34 11.32
CA ASN A 2 12.58 -17.80 11.97
C ASN A 2 11.34 -17.17 11.31
N SER A 3 10.44 -18.02 10.80
CA SER A 3 9.07 -17.67 10.47
C SER A 3 8.32 -17.39 11.78
N ALA A 4 8.63 -16.26 12.42
CA ALA A 4 7.79 -15.73 13.48
C ALA A 4 6.48 -15.30 12.81
N THR A 5 5.48 -16.16 12.91
CA THR A 5 4.09 -15.85 12.58
C THR A 5 3.74 -14.56 13.31
N LEU A 6 3.55 -13.48 12.56
CA LEU A 6 3.16 -12.19 13.12
C LEU A 6 1.92 -12.37 14.01
N PRO A 7 1.86 -11.69 15.17
CA PRO A 7 0.67 -11.73 16.01
C PRO A 7 -0.58 -11.38 15.19
N PRO A 8 -1.71 -12.08 15.35
CA PRO A 8 -2.93 -11.84 14.56
C PRO A 8 -3.43 -10.39 14.63
N ALA A 9 -3.15 -9.68 15.72
CA ALA A 9 -3.45 -8.26 15.86
C ALA A 9 -2.54 -7.38 14.98
N ALA A 10 -1.23 -7.64 14.97
CA ALA A 10 -0.27 -6.90 14.15
C ALA A 10 -0.55 -7.11 12.65
N ARG A 11 -0.91 -8.34 12.26
CA ARG A 11 -1.33 -8.65 10.87
C ARG A 11 -2.58 -7.86 10.46
N ARG A 12 -3.62 -7.84 11.31
CA ARG A 12 -4.85 -7.07 11.05
C ARG A 12 -4.59 -5.56 10.96
N ALA A 13 -3.75 -5.02 11.84
CA ALA A 13 -3.37 -3.62 11.79
C ALA A 13 -2.67 -3.28 10.47
N ALA A 14 -1.70 -4.11 10.05
CA ALA A 14 -1.01 -3.93 8.78
C ALA A 14 -1.94 -3.97 7.56
N LEU A 15 -2.91 -4.89 7.55
CA LEU A 15 -3.92 -4.96 6.48
C LEU A 15 -4.82 -3.71 6.44
N SER A 16 -5.19 -3.17 7.61
CA SER A 16 -5.94 -1.92 7.70
C SER A 16 -5.15 -0.73 7.14
N GLU A 17 -3.86 -0.63 7.46
CA GLU A 17 -2.98 0.42 6.94
C GLU A 17 -2.75 0.27 5.43
N LEU A 18 -2.64 -0.96 4.91
CA LEU A 18 -2.61 -1.21 3.47
C LEU A 18 -3.92 -0.80 2.77
N GLY A 19 -5.07 -1.03 3.40
CA GLY A 19 -6.36 -0.52 2.92
C GLY A 19 -6.42 1.01 2.90
N HIS A 20 -5.74 1.68 3.84
CA HIS A 20 -5.55 3.13 3.79
C HIS A 20 -4.67 3.55 2.59
N ALA A 21 -3.51 2.93 2.41
CA ALA A 21 -2.62 3.22 1.29
C ALA A 21 -3.29 3.01 -0.08
N GLN A 22 -4.09 1.96 -0.21
CA GLN A 22 -4.89 1.72 -1.41
C GLN A 22 -5.86 2.87 -1.72
N ARG A 23 -6.52 3.43 -0.69
CA ARG A 23 -7.43 4.57 -0.86
C ARG A 23 -6.69 5.83 -1.30
N VAL A 24 -5.51 6.10 -0.73
CA VAL A 24 -4.65 7.23 -1.15
C VAL A 24 -4.27 7.11 -2.63
N LEU A 25 -3.84 5.92 -3.05
CA LEU A 25 -3.52 5.63 -4.46
C LEU A 25 -4.75 5.74 -5.38
N ALA A 26 -5.93 5.31 -4.91
CA ALA A 26 -7.17 5.44 -5.66
C ALA A 26 -7.58 6.91 -5.86
N LEU A 27 -7.39 7.77 -4.85
CA LEU A 27 -7.61 9.21 -4.96
C LEU A 27 -6.62 9.85 -5.94
N ALA A 28 -5.33 9.50 -5.84
CA ALA A 28 -4.30 9.98 -6.74
C ALA A 28 -4.60 9.61 -8.21
N ARG A 29 -5.10 8.39 -8.46
CA ARG A 29 -5.56 7.95 -9.79
C ARG A 29 -6.67 8.84 -10.35
N LEU A 30 -7.57 9.34 -9.50
CA LEU A 30 -8.65 10.24 -9.87
C LEU A 30 -8.18 11.70 -10.04
N GLY A 31 -6.89 11.97 -9.90
CA GLY A 31 -6.34 13.33 -9.92
C GLY A 31 -6.67 14.12 -8.66
N ARG A 32 -7.10 13.46 -7.59
CA ARG A 32 -7.39 14.08 -6.29
C ARG A 32 -6.16 13.99 -5.39
N LEU A 33 -5.78 15.13 -4.82
CA LEU A 33 -4.72 15.19 -3.81
C LEU A 33 -5.25 14.65 -2.48
N ALA A 34 -4.56 13.65 -1.94
CA ALA A 34 -4.69 13.30 -0.54
C ALA A 34 -3.90 14.32 0.31
N PRO A 35 -4.30 14.57 1.56
CA PRO A 35 -3.47 15.31 2.50
C PRO A 35 -2.07 14.70 2.61
N ILE A 36 -1.04 15.53 2.78
CA ILE A 36 0.36 15.07 2.83
C ILE A 36 0.60 14.06 3.97
N ASP A 37 -0.08 14.24 5.11
CA ASP A 37 0.00 13.30 6.23
C ASP A 37 -0.56 11.91 5.88
N ALA A 38 -1.64 11.86 5.09
CA ALA A 38 -2.22 10.61 4.62
C ALA A 38 -1.27 9.93 3.62
N LEU A 39 -0.54 10.71 2.82
CA LEU A 39 0.46 10.19 1.90
C LEU A 39 1.67 9.60 2.64
N HIS A 40 2.24 10.32 3.62
CA HIS A 40 3.34 9.79 4.45
C HIS A 40 2.93 8.51 5.18
N ARG A 41 1.74 8.51 5.80
CA ARG A 41 1.20 7.31 6.45
C ARG A 41 1.05 6.14 5.48
N ALA A 42 0.62 6.41 4.24
CA ALA A 42 0.51 5.37 3.22
C ALA A 42 1.88 4.82 2.78
N VAL A 43 2.90 5.67 2.68
CA VAL A 43 4.29 5.26 2.39
C VAL A 43 4.80 4.34 3.49
N ASP A 44 4.68 4.75 4.75
CA ASP A 44 5.11 3.96 5.91
C ASP A 44 4.41 2.61 5.96
N ALA A 45 3.09 2.60 5.74
CA ALA A 45 2.27 1.39 5.72
C ALA A 45 2.76 0.38 4.67
N VAL A 46 3.10 0.85 3.46
CA VAL A 46 3.56 -0.01 2.38
C VAL A 46 4.98 -0.50 2.59
N ASP A 47 5.87 0.30 3.19
CA ASP A 47 7.23 -0.15 3.54
C ASP A 47 7.21 -1.22 4.64
N VAL A 48 6.35 -1.04 5.65
CA VAL A 48 6.13 -2.03 6.70
C VAL A 48 5.53 -3.32 6.11
N ALA A 49 4.52 -3.19 5.25
CA ALA A 49 3.91 -4.32 4.55
C ALA A 49 4.87 -5.07 3.62
N TRP A 50 5.79 -4.36 2.96
CA TRP A 50 6.81 -4.95 2.09
C TRP A 50 7.71 -5.92 2.85
N CYS A 51 8.06 -5.58 4.09
CA CYS A 51 8.83 -6.44 4.98
C CYS A 51 8.01 -7.64 5.48
N MET A 52 6.70 -7.47 5.71
CA MET A 52 5.85 -8.49 6.34
C MET A 52 5.20 -9.49 5.37
N PHE A 53 4.66 -9.01 4.25
CA PHE A 53 3.91 -9.84 3.29
C PHE A 53 4.76 -10.25 2.08
N GLY A 54 5.97 -9.73 1.98
CA GLY A 54 6.93 -10.05 0.93
C GLY A 54 7.00 -8.99 -0.17
N ARG A 55 8.24 -8.80 -0.65
CA ARG A 55 8.65 -7.73 -1.57
C ARG A 55 7.85 -7.67 -2.87
N THR A 56 7.46 -8.82 -3.38
CA THR A 56 6.75 -8.92 -4.67
C THR A 56 5.30 -8.49 -4.59
N ARG A 57 4.68 -8.48 -3.39
CA ARG A 57 3.24 -8.28 -3.23
C ARG A 57 2.80 -6.82 -3.11
N VAL A 58 3.73 -5.90 -2.90
CA VAL A 58 3.44 -4.46 -2.73
C VAL A 58 4.43 -3.58 -3.51
N ARG A 59 5.00 -4.13 -4.58
CA ARG A 59 6.15 -3.53 -5.22
C ARG A 59 5.82 -2.24 -5.96
N ILE A 60 4.79 -2.32 -6.78
CA ILE A 60 4.32 -1.22 -7.61
C ILE A 60 3.72 -0.15 -6.70
N ALA A 61 2.96 -0.57 -5.67
CA ALA A 61 2.42 0.34 -4.66
C ALA A 61 3.50 1.21 -4.02
N ARG A 62 4.63 0.62 -3.63
CA ARG A 62 5.76 1.35 -3.03
C ARG A 62 6.37 2.36 -4.00
N GLN A 63 6.64 1.94 -5.24
CA GLN A 63 7.24 2.81 -6.25
C GLN A 63 6.36 4.02 -6.55
N VAL A 64 5.06 3.81 -6.64
CA VAL A 64 4.08 4.87 -6.95
C VAL A 64 3.91 5.82 -5.76
N LEU A 65 3.81 5.30 -4.53
CA LEU A 65 3.72 6.16 -3.34
C LEU A 65 4.97 7.02 -3.14
N ALA A 66 6.17 6.46 -3.31
CA ALA A 66 7.41 7.22 -3.18
C ALA A 66 7.55 8.34 -4.22
N GLN A 67 6.97 8.16 -5.42
CA GLN A 67 6.94 9.21 -6.43
C GLN A 67 5.86 10.26 -6.14
N LEU A 68 4.69 9.86 -5.63
CA LEU A 68 3.65 10.79 -5.17
C LEU A 68 4.15 11.67 -4.02
N GLU A 69 4.88 11.10 -3.06
CA GLU A 69 5.50 11.82 -1.93
C GLU A 69 6.47 12.91 -2.41
N ARG A 70 7.18 12.66 -3.52
CA ARG A 70 8.07 13.64 -4.15
C ARG A 70 7.36 14.63 -5.06
N GLY A 71 6.04 14.53 -5.21
CA GLY A 71 5.25 15.35 -6.14
C GLY A 71 5.46 15.02 -7.62
N GLN A 72 5.99 13.84 -7.96
CA GLN A 72 6.50 13.51 -9.30
C GLN A 72 5.54 12.75 -10.21
N LEU A 73 4.30 12.45 -9.79
CA LEU A 73 3.39 11.61 -10.57
C LEU A 73 2.06 12.28 -10.92
N PRO A 74 1.79 12.38 -12.23
CA PRO A 74 0.46 12.13 -12.75
C PRO A 74 0.53 11.18 -13.95
N GLN A 75 0.70 9.87 -13.71
CA GLN A 75 0.47 8.87 -14.76
C GLN A 75 -0.38 7.72 -14.24
N ARG A 76 -1.60 7.67 -14.80
CA ARG A 76 -2.76 6.92 -14.31
C ARG A 76 -2.54 5.40 -14.24
N GLN A 77 -1.63 4.85 -15.06
CA GLN A 77 -1.43 3.40 -15.12
C GLN A 77 -0.69 2.85 -13.90
N GLY A 78 0.39 3.52 -13.43
CA GLY A 78 1.11 3.08 -12.24
C GLY A 78 0.21 3.03 -11.01
N CYS A 79 -0.66 4.03 -10.84
CA CYS A 79 -1.66 4.04 -9.77
C CYS A 79 -2.69 2.91 -9.92
N ILE A 80 -3.14 2.60 -11.15
CA ILE A 80 -4.05 1.46 -11.41
C ILE A 80 -3.39 0.14 -10.99
N ASP A 81 -2.14 -0.08 -11.40
CA ASP A 81 -1.40 -1.30 -11.11
C ASP A 81 -1.13 -1.43 -9.61
N ALA A 82 -0.74 -0.34 -8.95
CA ALA A 82 -0.58 -0.27 -7.50
C ALA A 82 -1.89 -0.59 -6.74
N VAL A 83 -3.01 0.01 -7.13
CA VAL A 83 -4.32 -0.27 -6.51
C VAL A 83 -4.69 -1.74 -6.72
N ARG A 84 -4.49 -2.28 -7.92
CA ARG A 84 -4.77 -3.70 -8.24
C ARG A 84 -3.90 -4.63 -7.42
N GLU A 85 -2.61 -4.36 -7.32
CA GLU A 85 -1.66 -5.14 -6.52
C GLU A 85 -2.09 -5.18 -5.05
N LEU A 86 -2.41 -4.02 -4.46
CA LEU A 86 -2.93 -3.96 -3.09
C LEU A 86 -4.28 -4.67 -2.93
N SER A 87 -5.19 -4.58 -3.91
CA SER A 87 -6.46 -5.32 -3.88
C SER A 87 -6.24 -6.82 -3.81
N VAL A 88 -5.33 -7.36 -4.63
CA VAL A 88 -5.03 -8.80 -4.68
C VAL A 88 -4.43 -9.27 -3.35
N LEU A 89 -3.50 -8.49 -2.79
CA LEU A 89 -2.93 -8.78 -1.47
C LEU A 89 -4.01 -8.79 -0.39
N LEU A 90 -4.84 -7.74 -0.31
CA LEU A 90 -5.90 -7.64 0.70
C LEU A 90 -6.94 -8.77 0.57
N ALA A 91 -7.31 -9.14 -0.66
CA ALA A 91 -8.24 -10.24 -0.91
C ALA A 91 -7.67 -11.61 -0.52
N SER A 92 -6.36 -11.82 -0.72
CA SER A 92 -5.68 -13.07 -0.36
C SER A 92 -5.52 -13.25 1.16
N GLU A 93 -5.65 -12.15 1.91
CA GLU A 93 -5.40 -12.10 3.35
C GLU A 93 -6.70 -11.92 4.16
N ALA A 94 -7.84 -11.70 3.50
CA ALA A 94 -9.14 -11.67 4.13
C ALA A 94 -9.56 -13.10 4.55
N PRO A 95 -10.09 -13.29 5.78
CA PRO A 95 -10.71 -14.56 6.14
C PRO A 95 -11.93 -14.80 5.25
N ALA A 96 -12.09 -16.04 4.77
CA ALA A 96 -13.25 -16.50 4.00
C ALA A 96 -14.56 -16.37 4.77
#